data_AF-A0A2E9VLZ1-F1
#
_entry.id   AF-A0A2E9VLZ1-F1
#
_cell.length_a   1.000
_cell.length_b   1.000
_cell.length_c   1.000
_cell.angle_alpha   90.00
_cell.angle_beta   90.00
_cell.angle_gamma   90.00
#
_symmetry.space_group_name_H-M   'P 1'
#
loop_
_entity.id
_entity.type
_entity.pdbx_description
1 polymer ?
#
loop_
_entity_poly.entity_id
_entity_poly.type
_entity_poly.pdbx_seq_one_letter_code
_entity_poly.pdbx_strand_id
1 'polypeptide(L)'
;MERTVKPRPAVLRALGNQDPPAELLIDGVVFKRDEVFKHDSWAATALYRGKEFDAVCKMNRSQSIYGFPMKWLGRFLANREAFAYSTLTGIEGIAPGCNKIARNGRILPNVVAHQFVPGHPLGNNEEVNEDFFPGLLRILKAVHKKGFAYVDLHKRENILVGDDTKPYLIDFQISYYSAPDRLFRVPFSRTLLRLLQNSDLYHLTKHVKRHRPEQVEELGLTKYATQPWWIRAHRKVAVPFRQTRRRLLTLIGVRGKSGRSATEVFAEHAFRCENEQGENTQKAA
;
A
#
# COMPACT_ATOMS: atom_id res chain seq x y z
N MET A 1 -10.29 -31.89 0.51
CA MET A 1 -9.40 -31.73 -0.65
C MET A 1 -8.79 -30.34 -0.59
N GLU A 2 -7.60 -30.21 0.01
CA GLU A 2 -6.82 -28.97 -0.04
C GLU A 2 -6.60 -28.59 -1.51
N ARG A 3 -7.16 -27.45 -1.92
CA ARG A 3 -6.83 -26.89 -3.23
C ARG A 3 -5.42 -26.35 -3.15
N THR A 4 -4.45 -27.14 -3.56
CA THR A 4 -3.08 -26.69 -3.78
C THR A 4 -3.10 -25.54 -4.79
N VAL A 5 -2.96 -24.31 -4.29
CA VAL A 5 -2.93 -23.12 -5.12
C VAL A 5 -1.67 -23.21 -5.96
N LYS A 6 -1.82 -23.45 -7.28
CA LYS A 6 -0.67 -23.48 -8.20
C LYS A 6 0.07 -22.13 -8.09
N PRO A 7 1.40 -22.14 -7.90
CA PRO A 7 2.18 -20.92 -7.80
C PRO A 7 2.05 -20.11 -9.09
N ARG A 8 2.04 -18.77 -8.97
CA ARG A 8 1.93 -17.89 -10.13
C ARG A 8 3.11 -18.10 -11.09
N PRO A 9 2.88 -18.14 -12.41
CA PRO A 9 3.95 -18.20 -13.40
C PRO A 9 5.03 -17.14 -13.16
N ALA A 10 6.30 -17.48 -13.39
CA ALA A 10 7.45 -16.61 -13.16
C ALA A 10 7.30 -15.21 -13.78
N VAL A 11 6.73 -15.13 -14.99
CA VAL A 11 6.49 -13.86 -15.70
C VAL A 11 5.57 -12.93 -14.90
N LEU A 12 4.65 -13.49 -14.12
CA LEU A 12 3.68 -12.78 -13.29
C LEU A 12 4.17 -12.51 -11.87
N ARG A 13 5.43 -12.83 -11.56
CA ARG A 13 6.11 -12.52 -10.30
C ARG A 13 7.14 -11.41 -10.53
N ALA A 14 7.22 -10.45 -9.62
CA ALA A 14 8.08 -9.27 -9.73
C ALA A 14 9.57 -9.62 -9.82
N LEU A 15 9.96 -10.74 -9.20
CA LEU A 15 11.33 -11.24 -9.10
C LEU A 15 11.50 -12.56 -9.87
N GLY A 16 10.55 -12.93 -10.74
CA GLY A 16 10.57 -14.22 -11.41
C GLY A 16 10.36 -15.37 -10.42
N ASN A 17 11.16 -16.42 -10.56
CA ASN A 17 11.14 -17.56 -9.62
C ASN A 17 11.87 -17.29 -8.31
N GLN A 18 12.57 -16.16 -8.20
CA GLN A 18 13.33 -15.81 -7.00
C GLN A 18 12.38 -15.25 -5.93
N ASP A 19 12.54 -15.72 -4.70
CA ASP A 19 11.89 -15.10 -3.55
C ASP A 19 12.67 -13.85 -3.09
N PRO A 20 12.07 -12.99 -2.25
CA PRO A 20 12.81 -11.94 -1.54
C PRO A 20 14.07 -12.51 -0.86
N PRO A 21 15.23 -11.82 -0.85
CA PRO A 21 16.45 -12.35 -0.22
C PRO A 21 16.25 -12.78 1.23
N ALA A 22 16.88 -13.87 1.67
CA ALA A 22 16.79 -14.30 3.07
C ALA A 22 17.39 -13.26 4.04
N GLU A 23 18.36 -12.46 3.58
CA GLU A 23 19.00 -11.42 4.37
C GLU A 23 19.18 -10.15 3.54
N LEU A 24 19.05 -9.01 4.21
CA LEU A 24 19.31 -7.68 3.68
C LEU A 24 20.15 -6.89 4.66
N LEU A 25 21.00 -6.01 4.12
CA LEU A 25 21.67 -4.96 4.88
C LEU A 25 20.85 -3.68 4.72
N ILE A 26 20.23 -3.20 5.79
CA ILE A 26 19.42 -1.98 5.81
C ILE A 26 20.13 -0.98 6.71
N ASP A 27 20.55 0.15 6.13
CA ASP A 27 21.28 1.22 6.83
C ASP A 27 22.50 0.72 7.62
N GLY A 28 23.18 -0.32 7.10
CA GLY A 28 24.37 -0.92 7.71
C GLY A 28 24.10 -2.03 8.72
N VAL A 29 22.84 -2.33 9.02
CA VAL A 29 22.42 -3.39 9.95
C VAL A 29 21.86 -4.58 9.18
N VAL A 30 22.15 -5.79 9.64
CA VAL A 30 21.65 -7.03 9.02
C VAL A 30 20.23 -7.30 9.51
N PHE A 31 19.34 -7.55 8.56
CA PHE A 31 17.97 -8.00 8.81
C PHE A 31 17.73 -9.35 8.14
N LYS A 32 16.94 -10.20 8.80
CA LYS A 32 16.59 -11.54 8.31
C LYS A 32 15.12 -11.59 7.90
N ARG A 33 14.84 -12.12 6.72
CA ARG A 33 13.48 -12.29 6.20
C ARG A 33 12.72 -13.26 7.08
N ASP A 34 11.58 -12.82 7.58
CA ASP A 34 10.67 -13.62 8.41
C ASP A 34 9.54 -14.16 7.56
N GLU A 35 8.74 -13.26 6.99
CA GLU A 35 7.55 -13.61 6.22
C GLU A 35 7.51 -12.89 4.87
N VAL A 36 6.96 -13.55 3.84
CA VAL A 36 6.66 -12.92 2.55
C VAL A 36 5.17 -12.63 2.45
N PHE A 37 4.77 -11.39 2.74
CA PHE A 37 3.37 -10.97 2.68
C PHE A 37 2.77 -11.07 1.28
N LYS A 38 3.56 -10.77 0.24
CA LYS A 38 3.01 -10.70 -1.12
C LYS A 38 4.08 -10.88 -2.18
N HIS A 39 3.73 -11.60 -3.25
CA HIS A 39 4.53 -11.62 -4.47
C HIS A 39 3.65 -11.56 -5.71
N ASP A 40 3.44 -10.37 -6.24
CA ASP A 40 2.67 -10.16 -7.45
C ASP A 40 3.54 -9.72 -8.62
N SER A 41 2.93 -9.27 -9.71
CA SER A 41 3.64 -8.89 -10.94
C SER A 41 4.42 -7.57 -10.79
N TRP A 42 4.16 -6.77 -9.76
CA TRP A 42 4.73 -5.44 -9.57
C TRP A 42 5.76 -5.41 -8.46
N ALA A 43 5.49 -6.06 -7.33
CA ALA A 43 6.43 -6.12 -6.22
C ALA A 43 6.34 -7.45 -5.44
N ALA A 44 7.44 -7.76 -4.76
CA ALA A 44 7.45 -8.68 -3.64
C ALA A 44 7.57 -7.87 -2.34
N THR A 45 6.69 -8.08 -1.38
CA THR A 45 6.71 -7.44 -0.06
C THR A 45 6.95 -8.50 0.99
N ALA A 46 7.89 -8.25 1.89
CA ALA A 46 8.26 -9.18 2.95
C ALA A 46 8.67 -8.43 4.23
N LEU A 47 8.43 -9.07 5.37
CA LEU A 47 8.88 -8.66 6.69
C LEU A 47 10.30 -9.13 6.94
N TYR A 48 11.10 -8.25 7.51
CA TYR A 48 12.48 -8.50 7.87
C TYR A 48 12.69 -8.14 9.34
N ARG A 49 13.20 -9.08 10.13
CA ARG A 49 13.51 -8.87 11.55
C ARG A 49 14.89 -8.25 11.71
N GLY A 50 14.95 -7.15 12.44
CA GLY A 50 16.18 -6.48 12.83
C GLY A 50 16.45 -6.64 14.32
N LYS A 51 17.54 -6.03 14.80
CA LYS A 51 17.86 -6.02 16.24
C LYS A 51 17.06 -4.98 17.03
N GLU A 52 16.86 -3.81 16.44
CA GLU A 52 16.21 -2.67 17.10
C GLU A 52 14.75 -2.49 16.68
N PHE A 53 14.46 -2.79 15.42
CA PHE A 53 13.12 -2.70 14.83
C PHE A 53 13.01 -3.72 13.70
N ASP A 54 11.77 -3.99 13.30
CA ASP A 54 11.47 -4.80 12.12
C ASP A 54 11.14 -3.91 10.92
N ALA A 55 11.43 -4.37 9.71
CA ALA A 55 11.26 -3.59 8.50
C ALA A 55 10.38 -4.31 7.48
N VAL A 56 9.49 -3.56 6.83
CA VAL A 56 8.78 -4.03 5.64
C VAL A 56 9.60 -3.64 4.43
N CYS A 57 10.09 -4.64 3.69
CA CYS A 57 10.83 -4.42 2.46
C CYS A 57 9.95 -4.73 1.25
N LYS A 58 9.94 -3.82 0.28
CA LYS A 58 9.22 -3.94 -0.97
C LYS A 58 10.19 -3.94 -2.14
N MET A 59 10.39 -5.11 -2.74
CA MET A 59 11.21 -5.31 -3.92
C MET A 59 10.36 -5.14 -5.17
N ASN A 60 10.50 -3.98 -5.81
CA ASN A 60 9.83 -3.69 -7.05
C ASN A 60 10.40 -4.52 -8.22
N ARG A 61 9.59 -4.69 -9.25
CA ARG A 61 9.87 -5.60 -10.37
C ARG A 61 11.26 -5.44 -10.97
N SER A 62 11.97 -6.56 -11.07
CA SER A 62 13.23 -6.70 -11.81
C SER A 62 13.12 -7.67 -12.99
N GLN A 63 12.11 -8.54 -12.98
CA GLN A 63 11.84 -9.54 -14.02
C GLN A 63 11.33 -8.89 -15.32
N SER A 64 11.88 -9.28 -16.47
CA SER A 64 11.36 -8.84 -17.78
C SER A 64 9.97 -9.40 -18.07
N ILE A 65 9.21 -8.74 -18.93
CA ILE A 65 7.92 -9.24 -19.45
C ILE A 65 8.10 -9.49 -20.94
N TYR A 66 8.00 -10.74 -21.41
CA TYR A 66 8.14 -11.11 -22.83
C TYR A 66 9.34 -10.44 -23.53
N GLY A 67 10.51 -10.45 -22.89
CA GLY A 67 11.74 -9.82 -23.40
C GLY A 67 11.89 -8.32 -23.12
N PHE A 68 10.83 -7.62 -22.70
CA PHE A 68 10.92 -6.20 -22.36
C PHE A 68 11.52 -5.97 -20.97
N PRO A 69 12.60 -5.17 -20.85
CA PRO A 69 13.25 -4.91 -19.57
C PRO A 69 12.37 -4.04 -18.66
N MET A 70 12.11 -4.51 -17.44
CA MET A 70 11.25 -3.81 -16.47
C MET A 70 12.01 -3.22 -15.27
N LYS A 71 13.34 -3.39 -15.21
CA LYS A 71 14.18 -2.90 -14.10
C LYS A 71 14.09 -1.39 -13.91
N TRP A 72 13.95 -0.63 -15.01
CA TRP A 72 13.80 0.83 -14.96
C TRP A 72 12.52 1.23 -14.21
N LEU A 73 11.43 0.50 -14.42
CA LEU A 73 10.16 0.75 -13.75
C LEU A 73 10.26 0.40 -12.27
N GLY A 74 10.87 -0.75 -11.95
CA GLY A 74 11.08 -1.13 -10.55
C GLY A 74 11.90 -0.11 -9.78
N ARG A 75 12.98 0.39 -10.38
CA ARG A 75 13.80 1.48 -9.81
C ARG A 75 13.01 2.78 -9.67
N PHE A 76 12.22 3.14 -10.68
CA PHE A 76 11.38 4.34 -10.63
C PHE A 76 10.37 4.29 -9.49
N LEU A 77 9.65 3.17 -9.33
CA LEU A 77 8.67 2.99 -8.25
C LEU A 77 9.34 3.01 -6.87
N ALA A 78 10.47 2.32 -6.70
CA ALA A 78 11.23 2.34 -5.45
C ALA A 78 11.71 3.75 -5.08
N ASN A 79 12.28 4.49 -6.04
CA ASN A 79 12.74 5.86 -5.82
C ASN A 79 11.61 6.81 -5.41
N ARG A 80 10.41 6.65 -6.00
CA ARG A 80 9.26 7.48 -5.65
C ARG A 80 8.78 7.23 -4.23
N GLU A 81 8.68 5.96 -3.85
CA GLU A 81 8.25 5.57 -2.52
C GLU A 81 9.29 5.95 -1.46
N ALA A 82 10.59 5.76 -1.74
CA ALA A 82 11.68 6.21 -0.87
C ALA A 82 11.68 7.74 -0.70
N PHE A 83 11.42 8.50 -1.77
CA PHE A 83 11.28 9.96 -1.71
C PHE A 83 10.08 10.40 -0.87
N ALA A 84 8.95 9.69 -0.96
CA ALA A 84 7.80 9.97 -0.12
C ALA A 84 8.14 9.74 1.36
N TYR A 85 8.71 8.59 1.71
CA TYR A 85 9.09 8.31 3.10
C TYR A 85 10.12 9.33 3.63
N SER A 86 11.15 9.68 2.86
CA SER A 86 12.14 10.65 3.32
C SER A 86 11.56 12.05 3.51
N THR A 87 10.60 12.47 2.66
CA THR A 87 9.99 13.80 2.75
C THR A 87 8.92 13.90 3.84
N LEU A 88 8.21 12.79 4.09
CA LEU A 88 7.11 12.70 5.06
C LEU A 88 7.55 12.21 6.44
N THR A 89 8.84 11.92 6.62
CA THR A 89 9.44 11.55 7.91
C THR A 89 9.08 12.60 8.97
N GLY A 90 8.72 12.13 10.17
CA GLY A 90 8.35 12.97 11.32
C GLY A 90 6.86 13.32 11.39
N ILE A 91 6.05 12.93 10.40
CA ILE A 91 4.59 12.97 10.53
C ILE A 91 4.16 11.75 11.35
N GLU A 92 3.50 11.97 12.49
CA GLU A 92 2.87 10.89 13.28
C GLU A 92 1.95 10.06 12.37
N GLY A 93 1.95 8.74 12.48
CA GLY A 93 1.18 7.86 11.60
C GLY A 93 1.81 7.57 10.23
N ILE A 94 3.06 7.99 10.00
CA ILE A 94 3.89 7.54 8.88
C ILE A 94 5.16 6.91 9.44
N ALA A 95 5.37 5.63 9.16
CA ALA A 95 6.57 4.92 9.60
C ALA A 95 7.84 5.53 8.96
N PRO A 96 8.95 5.62 9.71
CA PRO A 96 10.23 6.05 9.14
C PRO A 96 10.66 5.15 7.99
N GLY A 97 11.07 5.77 6.87
CA GLY A 97 11.70 5.05 5.76
C GLY A 97 13.14 4.67 6.07
N CYS A 98 13.63 3.62 5.42
CA CYS A 98 15.04 3.25 5.44
C CYS A 98 15.74 3.78 4.18
N ASN A 99 17.03 4.12 4.28
CA ASN A 99 17.73 4.84 3.20
C ASN A 99 18.50 3.91 2.26
N LYS A 100 19.37 3.07 2.81
CA LYS A 100 20.30 2.22 2.04
C LYS A 100 19.95 0.76 2.25
N ILE A 101 19.42 0.12 1.21
CA ILE A 101 19.18 -1.32 1.19
C ILE A 101 20.20 -2.00 0.28
N ALA A 102 20.93 -2.96 0.80
CA ALA A 102 21.97 -3.69 0.09
C ALA A 102 21.90 -5.21 0.35
N ARG A 103 22.52 -5.97 -0.55
CA ARG A 103 22.74 -7.41 -0.40
C ARG A 103 24.12 -7.75 -0.97
N ASN A 104 24.91 -8.54 -0.25
CA ASN A 104 26.25 -8.97 -0.66
C ASN A 104 27.13 -7.78 -1.12
N GLY A 105 27.11 -6.69 -0.35
CA GLY A 105 27.88 -5.47 -0.66
C GLY A 105 27.34 -4.61 -1.82
N ARG A 106 26.20 -4.96 -2.42
CA ARG A 106 25.60 -4.21 -3.54
C ARG A 106 24.27 -3.57 -3.15
N ILE A 107 24.13 -2.27 -3.41
CA ILE A 107 22.88 -1.54 -3.23
C ILE A 107 21.81 -2.09 -4.18
N LEU A 108 20.58 -2.25 -3.68
CA LEU A 108 19.43 -2.73 -4.44
C LEU A 108 18.51 -1.55 -4.83
N PRO A 109 18.65 -0.96 -6.03
CA PRO A 109 17.97 0.28 -6.41
C PRO A 109 16.45 0.11 -6.66
N ASN A 110 15.95 -1.11 -6.68
CA ASN A 110 14.54 -1.44 -6.85
C ASN A 110 13.85 -1.80 -5.53
N VAL A 111 14.55 -1.68 -4.40
CA VAL A 111 14.02 -2.02 -3.08
C VAL A 111 13.82 -0.74 -2.27
N VAL A 112 12.66 -0.65 -1.63
CA VAL A 112 12.33 0.38 -0.65
C VAL A 112 11.93 -0.32 0.65
N ALA A 113 12.24 0.29 1.79
CA ALA A 113 11.85 -0.23 3.08
C ALA A 113 11.40 0.90 4.02
N HIS A 114 10.56 0.54 4.97
CA HIS A 114 10.17 1.36 6.10
C HIS A 114 10.05 0.48 7.34
N GLN A 115 10.05 1.11 8.52
CA GLN A 115 9.81 0.40 9.77
C GLN A 115 8.43 -0.27 9.75
N PHE A 116 8.38 -1.50 10.25
CA PHE A 116 7.14 -2.22 10.46
C PHE A 116 6.29 -1.51 11.50
N VAL A 117 5.00 -1.41 11.22
CA VAL A 117 4.01 -0.89 12.14
C VAL A 117 3.22 -2.08 12.67
N PRO A 118 3.33 -2.41 13.97
CA PRO A 118 2.52 -3.44 14.60
C PRO A 118 1.03 -3.08 14.51
N GLY A 119 0.20 -4.05 14.14
CA GLY A 119 -1.22 -3.88 13.90
C GLY A 119 -1.70 -4.58 12.63
N HIS A 120 -2.83 -4.15 12.11
CA HIS A 120 -3.49 -4.77 10.95
C HIS A 120 -4.14 -3.74 10.03
N PRO A 121 -4.39 -4.07 8.76
CA PRO A 121 -5.12 -3.19 7.87
C PRO A 121 -6.58 -3.06 8.27
N LEU A 122 -7.14 -1.85 8.11
CA LEU A 122 -8.51 -1.52 8.47
C LEU A 122 -9.53 -2.52 7.86
N GLY A 123 -10.31 -3.14 8.73
CA GLY A 123 -11.39 -4.07 8.40
C GLY A 123 -12.49 -3.42 7.55
N ASN A 124 -13.38 -4.21 6.95
CA ASN A 124 -14.43 -3.64 6.08
C ASN A 124 -15.51 -2.92 6.88
N ASN A 125 -15.77 -3.35 8.13
CA ASN A 125 -16.73 -2.75 9.08
C ASN A 125 -16.17 -2.81 10.51
N GLU A 126 -14.84 -2.71 10.66
CA GLU A 126 -14.20 -2.73 11.97
C GLU A 126 -14.61 -1.49 12.78
N GLU A 127 -14.90 -1.70 14.06
CA GLU A 127 -15.11 -0.63 15.02
C GLU A 127 -13.74 -0.12 15.49
N VAL A 128 -13.40 1.09 15.07
CA VAL A 128 -12.20 1.82 15.52
C VAL A 128 -12.60 2.80 16.61
N ASN A 129 -11.67 3.24 17.46
CA ASN A 129 -11.95 4.23 18.51
C ASN A 129 -12.36 5.61 17.95
N GLU A 130 -12.81 6.51 18.83
CA GLU A 130 -13.27 7.85 18.46
C GLU A 130 -12.15 8.73 17.87
N ASP A 131 -10.91 8.55 18.31
CA ASP A 131 -9.76 9.34 17.87
C ASP A 131 -9.16 8.91 16.52
N PHE A 132 -9.57 7.75 16.00
CA PHE A 132 -8.96 7.15 14.82
C PHE A 132 -9.10 8.03 13.57
N PHE A 133 -10.31 8.44 13.20
CA PHE A 133 -10.51 9.29 12.03
C PHE A 133 -10.06 10.75 12.21
N PRO A 134 -10.23 11.38 13.40
CA PRO A 134 -9.54 12.62 13.72
C PRO A 134 -8.02 12.51 13.48
N GLY A 135 -7.39 11.43 13.95
CA GLY A 135 -5.99 11.11 13.71
C GLY A 135 -5.68 11.01 12.21
N LEU A 136 -6.42 10.18 11.48
CA LEU A 136 -6.19 9.93 10.06
C LEU A 136 -6.33 11.21 9.22
N LEU A 137 -7.28 12.08 9.58
CA LEU A 137 -7.43 13.39 8.95
C LEU A 137 -6.23 14.30 9.23
N ARG A 138 -5.67 14.30 10.45
CA ARG A 138 -4.45 15.05 10.78
C ARG A 138 -3.26 14.57 9.95
N ILE A 139 -3.07 13.25 9.84
CA ILE A 139 -2.01 12.64 9.00
C ILE A 139 -2.16 13.10 7.56
N LEU A 140 -3.37 12.93 6.99
CA LEU A 140 -3.62 13.25 5.58
C LEU A 140 -3.42 14.73 5.29
N LYS A 141 -3.86 15.63 6.19
CA LYS A 141 -3.61 17.07 6.07
C LYS A 141 -2.13 17.41 6.18
N ALA A 142 -1.36 16.74 7.04
CA ALA A 142 0.08 16.93 7.14
C ALA A 142 0.81 16.51 5.86
N VAL A 143 0.43 15.38 5.27
CA VAL A 143 0.89 14.92 3.94
C VAL A 143 0.57 15.96 2.88
N HIS A 144 -0.66 16.47 2.87
CA HIS A 144 -1.10 17.50 1.92
C HIS A 144 -0.31 18.81 2.07
N LYS A 145 0.00 19.22 3.29
CA LYS A 145 0.81 20.40 3.61
C LYS A 145 2.25 20.28 3.10
N LYS A 146 2.80 19.06 3.03
CA LYS A 146 4.12 18.77 2.43
C LYS A 146 4.09 18.72 0.89
N GLY A 147 2.96 19.01 0.26
CA GLY A 147 2.85 19.06 -1.21
C GLY A 147 2.55 17.72 -1.87
N PHE A 148 2.04 16.75 -1.10
CA PHE A 148 1.66 15.43 -1.59
C PHE A 148 0.14 15.28 -1.70
N ALA A 149 -0.31 14.46 -2.64
CA ALA A 149 -1.60 13.79 -2.60
C ALA A 149 -1.34 12.29 -2.48
N TYR A 150 -2.06 11.62 -1.60
CA TYR A 150 -1.87 10.21 -1.32
C TYR A 150 -2.33 9.31 -2.48
N VAL A 151 -3.46 9.66 -3.13
CA VAL A 151 -4.05 9.08 -4.35
C VAL A 151 -4.65 7.67 -4.18
N ASP A 152 -4.15 6.85 -3.26
CA ASP A 152 -4.60 5.47 -3.10
C ASP A 152 -5.55 5.23 -1.92
N LEU A 153 -6.06 6.29 -1.27
CA LEU A 153 -6.81 6.20 0.00
C LEU A 153 -8.15 5.43 -0.14
N HIS A 154 -8.57 5.13 -1.37
CA HIS A 154 -9.73 4.28 -1.62
C HIS A 154 -9.53 2.82 -1.19
N LYS A 155 -8.29 2.36 -1.04
CA LYS A 155 -7.96 1.03 -0.51
C LYS A 155 -7.79 1.12 0.98
N ARG A 156 -8.69 0.45 1.71
CA ARG A 156 -8.59 0.31 3.17
C ARG A 156 -7.33 -0.44 3.59
N GLU A 157 -6.82 -1.31 2.73
CA GLU A 157 -5.62 -2.12 2.98
C GLU A 157 -4.35 -1.28 3.13
N ASN A 158 -4.38 -0.01 2.73
CA ASN A 158 -3.26 0.90 2.93
C ASN A 158 -3.40 1.78 4.19
N ILE A 159 -4.48 1.61 4.95
CA ILE A 159 -4.71 2.25 6.25
C ILE A 159 -4.52 1.15 7.29
N LEU A 160 -3.52 1.28 8.15
CA LEU A 160 -3.32 0.35 9.27
C LEU A 160 -3.96 0.92 10.53
N VAL A 161 -4.55 0.02 11.32
CA VAL A 161 -4.89 0.22 12.72
C VAL A 161 -3.71 -0.33 13.51
N GLY A 162 -2.97 0.54 14.17
CA GLY A 162 -1.84 0.12 15.00
C GLY A 162 -2.33 -0.60 16.27
N ASP A 163 -1.45 -1.39 16.88
CA ASP A 163 -1.73 -1.99 18.20
C ASP A 163 -1.95 -0.92 19.29
N ASP A 164 -1.42 0.29 19.06
CA ASP A 164 -1.67 1.48 19.87
C ASP A 164 -3.02 2.16 19.56
N THR A 165 -3.84 1.53 18.71
CA THR A 165 -5.15 1.98 18.23
C THR A 165 -5.12 3.26 17.39
N LYS A 166 -3.94 3.68 16.90
CA LYS A 166 -3.78 4.85 16.03
C LYS A 166 -3.79 4.47 14.55
N PRO A 167 -4.17 5.40 13.67
CA PRO A 167 -4.11 5.21 12.22
C PRO A 167 -2.68 5.37 11.68
N TYR A 168 -2.31 4.54 10.71
CA TYR A 168 -1.09 4.70 9.93
C TYR A 168 -1.37 4.61 8.43
N LEU A 169 -0.59 5.34 7.62
CA LEU A 169 -0.63 5.26 6.16
C LEU A 169 0.64 4.57 5.63
N ILE A 170 0.43 3.60 4.74
CA ILE A 170 1.50 2.86 4.06
C ILE A 170 1.36 2.94 2.53
N ASP A 171 2.30 2.40 1.77
CA ASP A 171 2.30 2.31 0.30
C ASP A 171 2.11 3.66 -0.43
N PHE A 172 3.18 4.47 -0.45
CA PHE A 172 3.20 5.78 -1.13
C PHE A 172 3.60 5.69 -2.61
N GLN A 173 3.64 4.48 -3.19
CA GLN A 173 4.21 4.25 -4.53
C GLN A 173 3.54 5.09 -5.64
N ILE A 174 2.22 5.26 -5.53
CA ILE A 174 1.43 6.04 -6.51
C ILE A 174 1.10 7.46 -6.05
N SER A 175 1.59 7.90 -4.89
CA SER A 175 1.32 9.24 -4.36
C SER A 175 1.84 10.33 -5.29
N TYR A 176 1.03 11.35 -5.53
CA TYR A 176 1.39 12.44 -6.41
C TYR A 176 2.07 13.54 -5.62
N TYR A 177 3.14 14.11 -6.16
CA TYR A 177 3.81 15.29 -5.62
C TYR A 177 4.31 16.14 -6.79
N SER A 178 4.22 17.45 -6.66
CA SER A 178 4.77 18.36 -7.66
C SER A 178 6.26 18.54 -7.38
N ALA A 179 7.12 18.21 -8.34
CA ALA A 179 8.56 18.44 -8.22
C ALA A 179 8.83 19.96 -8.13
N PRO A 180 9.56 20.45 -7.13
CA PRO A 180 9.90 21.87 -7.01
C PRO A 180 10.70 22.40 -8.22
N ASP A 181 11.62 21.58 -8.74
CA ASP A 181 12.68 22.00 -9.67
C ASP A 181 12.82 21.07 -10.90
N ARG A 182 11.85 21.11 -11.82
CA ARG A 182 12.14 20.71 -13.21
C ARG A 182 11.96 21.92 -14.12
N LEU A 183 12.95 22.08 -15.01
CA LEU A 183 13.10 23.10 -16.05
C LEU A 183 11.82 23.36 -16.87
N PHE A 184 10.88 22.42 -16.85
CA PHE A 184 9.52 22.57 -17.36
C PHE A 184 8.52 22.42 -16.20
N ARG A 185 8.22 23.53 -15.52
CA ARG A 185 7.06 23.60 -14.61
C ARG A 185 5.83 23.26 -15.44
N VAL A 186 5.26 22.06 -15.25
CA VAL A 186 3.98 21.72 -15.87
C VAL A 186 2.95 22.73 -15.34
N PRO A 187 2.35 23.58 -16.19
CA PRO A 187 1.62 24.78 -15.77
C PRO A 187 0.36 24.51 -14.93
N PHE A 188 0.01 23.25 -14.71
CA PHE A 188 -1.16 22.83 -13.95
C PHE A 188 -0.85 21.86 -12.80
N SER A 189 0.42 21.64 -12.45
CA SER A 189 0.81 20.66 -11.42
C SER A 189 0.21 20.96 -10.04
N ARG A 190 0.10 22.24 -9.67
CA ARG A 190 -0.53 22.68 -8.42
C ARG A 190 -2.04 22.48 -8.43
N THR A 191 -2.69 22.73 -9.55
CA THR A 191 -4.13 22.50 -9.71
C THR A 191 -4.45 21.01 -9.64
N LEU A 192 -3.65 20.18 -10.33
CA LEU A 192 -3.76 18.72 -10.27
C LEU A 192 -3.51 18.21 -8.85
N LEU A 193 -2.49 18.72 -8.15
CA LEU A 193 -2.22 18.39 -6.75
C LEU A 193 -3.46 18.63 -5.88
N ARG A 194 -4.04 19.84 -5.93
CA ARG A 194 -5.24 20.19 -5.15
C ARG A 194 -6.43 19.29 -5.50
N LEU A 195 -6.60 18.97 -6.78
CA LEU A 195 -7.64 18.07 -7.25
C LEU A 195 -7.48 16.65 -6.66
N LEU A 196 -6.25 16.13 -6.65
CA LEU A 196 -5.94 14.83 -6.07
C LEU A 196 -6.06 14.83 -4.54
N GLN A 197 -5.64 15.91 -3.86
CA GLN A 197 -5.85 16.09 -2.42
C GLN A 197 -7.34 16.09 -2.04
N ASN A 198 -8.18 16.77 -2.82
CA ASN A 198 -9.63 16.71 -2.65
C ASN A 198 -10.19 15.30 -2.89
N SER A 199 -9.59 14.53 -3.81
CA SER A 199 -9.94 13.13 -4.02
C SER A 199 -9.59 12.26 -2.81
N ASP A 200 -8.47 12.51 -2.14
CA ASP A 200 -8.14 11.81 -0.90
C ASP A 200 -9.17 12.12 0.19
N LEU A 201 -9.55 13.38 0.38
CA LEU A 201 -10.57 13.78 1.36
C LEU A 201 -11.94 13.16 1.06
N TYR A 202 -12.30 13.03 -0.22
CA TYR A 202 -13.48 12.27 -0.64
C TYR A 202 -13.41 10.79 -0.23
N HIS A 203 -12.25 10.16 -0.39
CA HIS A 203 -12.06 8.76 0.01
C HIS A 203 -12.03 8.58 1.53
N LEU A 204 -11.42 9.51 2.26
CA LEU A 204 -11.49 9.56 3.72
C LEU A 204 -12.94 9.66 4.18
N THR A 205 -13.73 10.58 3.60
CA THR A 205 -15.15 10.76 3.93
C THR A 205 -15.95 9.47 3.77
N LYS A 206 -15.60 8.63 2.77
CA LYS A 206 -16.24 7.33 2.59
C LYS A 206 -15.91 6.33 3.68
N HIS A 207 -14.68 6.32 4.18
CA HIS A 207 -14.29 5.47 5.30
C HIS A 207 -14.97 5.96 6.58
N VAL A 208 -14.92 7.26 6.87
CA VAL A 208 -15.63 7.85 8.02
C VAL A 208 -17.12 7.51 7.97
N LYS A 209 -17.80 7.72 6.84
CA LYS A 209 -19.22 7.38 6.68
C LYS A 209 -19.54 5.90 6.93
N ARG A 210 -18.58 5.00 6.69
CA ARG A 210 -18.78 3.56 6.88
C ARG A 210 -18.59 3.14 8.33
N HIS A 211 -17.59 3.69 9.00
CA HIS A 211 -17.13 3.21 10.31
C HIS A 211 -17.61 4.10 11.47
N ARG A 212 -17.75 5.41 11.24
CA ARG A 212 -18.08 6.45 12.22
C ARG A 212 -18.91 7.57 11.55
N PRO A 213 -20.12 7.27 11.02
CA PRO A 213 -20.91 8.23 10.24
C PRO A 213 -21.22 9.53 10.98
N GLU A 214 -21.36 9.48 12.31
CA GLU A 214 -21.57 10.62 13.20
C GLU A 214 -20.43 11.66 13.13
N GLN A 215 -19.20 11.23 12.83
CA GLN A 215 -18.03 12.11 12.78
C GLN A 215 -17.89 12.87 11.44
N VAL A 216 -18.69 12.58 10.42
CA VAL A 216 -18.54 13.22 9.09
C VAL A 216 -18.70 14.73 9.18
N GLU A 217 -19.69 15.20 9.95
CA GLU A 217 -19.98 16.62 10.11
C GLU A 217 -18.95 17.30 11.01
N GLU A 218 -18.63 16.70 12.16
CA GLU A 218 -17.63 17.19 13.12
C GLU A 218 -16.26 17.40 12.46
N LEU A 219 -15.85 16.47 11.59
CA LEU A 219 -14.57 16.54 10.88
C LEU A 219 -14.60 17.51 9.68
N GLY A 220 -15.73 18.15 9.40
CA GLY A 220 -15.91 19.07 8.27
C GLY A 220 -15.82 18.39 6.90
N LEU A 221 -16.18 17.11 6.84
CA LEU A 221 -16.03 16.26 5.65
C LEU A 221 -17.27 16.27 4.74
N THR A 222 -18.39 16.84 5.20
CA THR A 222 -19.66 16.93 4.44
C THR A 222 -19.48 17.51 3.03
N LYS A 223 -18.63 18.53 2.87
CA LYS A 223 -18.32 19.13 1.55
C LYS A 223 -17.63 18.17 0.57
N TYR A 224 -16.96 17.14 1.08
CA TYR A 224 -16.31 16.10 0.29
C TYR A 224 -17.18 14.85 0.15
N ALA A 225 -18.42 14.85 0.63
CA ALA A 225 -19.33 13.70 0.45
C ALA A 225 -19.82 13.57 -0.99
N THR A 226 -19.84 14.68 -1.75
CA THR A 226 -20.25 14.67 -3.16
C THR A 226 -19.12 14.17 -4.04
N GLN A 227 -19.45 13.27 -4.97
CA GLN A 227 -18.47 12.66 -5.83
C GLN A 227 -17.91 13.69 -6.83
N PRO A 228 -16.59 13.91 -6.86
CA PRO A 228 -16.00 14.77 -7.86
C PRO A 228 -16.29 14.26 -9.28
N TRP A 229 -16.63 15.18 -10.19
CA TRP A 229 -17.03 14.84 -11.56
C TRP A 229 -15.94 14.09 -12.33
N TRP A 230 -14.66 14.35 -12.05
CA TRP A 230 -13.54 13.65 -12.67
C TRP A 230 -13.43 12.19 -12.23
N ILE A 231 -13.85 11.83 -11.00
CA ILE A 231 -13.93 10.43 -10.57
C ILE A 231 -15.04 9.70 -11.34
N ARG A 232 -16.15 10.39 -11.65
CA ARG A 232 -17.22 9.86 -12.52
C ARG A 232 -16.71 9.64 -13.94
N ALA A 233 -15.96 10.60 -14.50
CA ALA A 233 -15.35 10.49 -15.81
C ALA A 233 -14.32 9.35 -15.89
N HIS A 234 -13.40 9.25 -14.92
CA HIS A 234 -12.41 8.19 -14.86
C HIS A 234 -13.06 6.79 -14.80
N ARG A 235 -14.16 6.62 -14.05
CA ARG A 235 -14.88 5.33 -14.01
C ARG A 235 -15.43 4.90 -15.37
N LYS A 236 -15.83 5.84 -16.23
CA LYS A 236 -16.27 5.52 -17.61
C LYS A 236 -15.15 4.93 -18.47
N VAL A 237 -13.88 5.15 -18.12
CA VAL A 237 -12.71 4.61 -18.84
C VAL A 237 -12.11 3.40 -18.10
N ALA A 238 -11.94 3.49 -16.79
CA ALA A 238 -11.28 2.48 -15.97
C ALA A 238 -12.11 1.21 -15.76
N VAL A 239 -13.44 1.30 -15.77
CA VAL A 239 -14.32 0.12 -15.65
C VAL A 239 -14.24 -0.76 -16.90
N PRO A 240 -14.42 -0.22 -18.13
CA PRO A 240 -14.22 -0.99 -19.36
C PRO A 240 -12.82 -1.60 -19.43
N PHE A 241 -11.77 -0.82 -19.16
CA PHE A 241 -10.39 -1.32 -19.20
C PHE A 241 -10.16 -2.48 -18.22
N ARG A 242 -10.66 -2.38 -16.97
CA ARG A 242 -10.56 -3.47 -15.98
C ARG A 242 -11.31 -4.72 -16.42
N GLN A 243 -12.50 -4.57 -17.03
CA GLN A 243 -13.27 -5.69 -17.57
C GLN A 243 -12.54 -6.36 -18.74
N THR A 244 -11.97 -5.59 -19.66
CA THR A 244 -11.19 -6.10 -20.79
C THR A 244 -9.93 -6.82 -20.32
N ARG A 245 -9.15 -6.21 -19.42
CA ARG A 245 -7.98 -6.86 -18.80
C ARG A 245 -8.38 -8.15 -18.07
N ARG A 246 -9.50 -8.15 -17.33
CA ARG A 246 -10.00 -9.34 -16.65
C ARG A 246 -10.34 -10.45 -17.64
N ARG A 247 -11.04 -10.14 -18.74
CA ARG A 247 -11.36 -11.11 -19.81
C ARG A 247 -10.09 -11.67 -20.45
N LEU A 248 -9.10 -10.83 -20.73
CA LEU A 248 -7.80 -11.25 -21.26
C LEU A 248 -7.07 -12.21 -20.31
N LEU A 249 -7.03 -11.90 -19.01
CA LEU A 249 -6.40 -12.76 -18.00
C LEU A 249 -7.16 -14.08 -17.78
N THR A 250 -8.47 -14.12 -17.96
CA THR A 250 -9.25 -15.37 -17.98
C THR A 250 -8.97 -16.19 -19.24
N LEU A 251 -8.85 -15.53 -20.41
CA LEU A 251 -8.55 -16.19 -21.69
C LEU A 251 -7.16 -16.82 -21.72
N ILE A 252 -6.16 -16.17 -21.12
CA ILE A 252 -4.79 -16.69 -21.03
C ILE A 252 -4.66 -17.77 -19.92
N GLY A 253 -5.77 -18.15 -19.26
CA GLY A 253 -5.78 -19.23 -18.25
C GLY A 253 -5.11 -18.87 -16.92
N VAL A 254 -4.72 -17.60 -16.74
CA VAL A 254 -4.07 -17.08 -15.54
C VAL A 254 -5.07 -16.90 -14.38
N ARG A 255 -6.37 -16.85 -14.67
CA ARG A 255 -7.44 -16.65 -13.69
C ARG A 255 -8.64 -17.53 -13.98
N GLY A 256 -9.13 -18.27 -12.97
CA GLY A 256 -10.35 -19.07 -13.08
C GLY A 256 -11.61 -18.23 -13.39
N LYS A 257 -12.61 -18.84 -14.04
CA LYS A 257 -13.90 -18.20 -14.41
C LYS A 257 -14.73 -17.75 -13.18
N SER A 258 -14.47 -18.31 -11.99
CA SER A 258 -15.01 -17.80 -10.73
C SER A 258 -14.31 -16.50 -10.35
N GLY A 259 -15.04 -15.39 -10.33
CA GLY A 259 -14.52 -14.02 -10.20
C GLY A 259 -13.65 -13.65 -8.99
N ARG A 260 -13.33 -14.58 -8.08
CA ARG A 260 -12.35 -14.37 -7.01
C ARG A 260 -10.94 -14.48 -7.55
N SER A 261 -10.18 -13.39 -7.52
CA SER A 261 -8.73 -13.51 -7.54
C SER A 261 -8.33 -14.05 -6.18
N ALA A 262 -7.87 -15.30 -6.14
CA ALA A 262 -7.05 -15.83 -5.06
C ALA A 262 -5.72 -15.04 -5.00
N THR A 263 -5.83 -13.80 -4.54
CA THR A 263 -4.76 -13.06 -3.85
C THR A 263 -5.39 -12.59 -2.55
N GLU A 264 -5.96 -13.55 -1.84
CA GLU A 264 -6.47 -13.38 -0.49
C GLU A 264 -5.30 -13.69 0.45
N VAL A 265 -4.19 -12.94 0.37
CA VAL A 265 -3.07 -13.10 1.33
C VAL A 265 -3.30 -12.23 2.59
N PHE A 266 -4.39 -11.45 2.59
CA PHE A 266 -5.03 -11.07 3.84
C PHE A 266 -5.85 -12.21 4.46
N ALA A 267 -6.06 -13.35 3.79
CA ALA A 267 -6.76 -14.46 4.43
C ALA A 267 -5.90 -15.08 5.52
N GLU A 268 -4.58 -15.28 5.35
CA GLU A 268 -3.78 -15.94 6.38
C GLU A 268 -3.55 -15.06 7.63
N HIS A 269 -3.37 -13.74 7.47
CA HIS A 269 -3.24 -12.83 8.60
C HIS A 269 -4.58 -12.52 9.29
N ALA A 270 -5.69 -12.41 8.54
CA ALA A 270 -7.02 -12.31 9.14
C ALA A 270 -7.48 -13.62 9.80
N PHE A 271 -7.13 -14.79 9.23
CA PHE A 271 -7.40 -16.09 9.86
C PHE A 271 -6.59 -16.29 11.14
N ARG A 272 -5.37 -15.76 11.25
CA ARG A 272 -4.62 -15.80 12.51
C ARG A 272 -5.31 -14.96 13.59
N CYS A 273 -5.71 -13.74 13.28
CA CYS A 273 -6.43 -12.88 14.24
C CYS A 273 -7.82 -13.44 14.61
N GLU A 274 -8.57 -14.05 13.69
CA GLU A 274 -9.84 -14.72 14.00
C GLU A 274 -9.66 -15.99 14.86
N ASN A 275 -8.61 -16.78 14.61
CA ASN A 275 -8.33 -18.00 15.39
C ASN A 275 -7.81 -17.68 16.81
N GLU A 276 -6.99 -16.63 16.98
CA GLU A 276 -6.51 -16.19 18.31
C GLU A 276 -7.65 -15.61 19.18
N GLN A 277 -8.65 -14.95 18.57
CA GLN A 277 -9.85 -14.49 19.26
C GLN A 277 -10.81 -15.64 19.62
N GLY A 278 -10.89 -16.68 18.77
CA GLY A 278 -11.68 -17.89 19.03
C GLY A 278 -11.14 -18.77 20.17
N GLU A 279 -9.82 -18.95 20.26
CA GLU A 279 -9.19 -19.77 21.30
C GLU A 279 -9.20 -19.11 22.69
N ASN A 280 -9.08 -17.79 22.78
CA ASN A 280 -9.17 -17.08 24.07
C ASN A 280 -10.59 -17.07 24.65
N THR A 281 -11.63 -17.15 23.81
CA THR A 281 -13.02 -17.20 24.27
C THR A 281 -13.42 -18.60 24.78
N GLN A 282 -12.78 -19.67 24.29
CA GLN A 282 -13.02 -21.05 24.76
C GLN A 282 -12.23 -21.43 26.02
N LYS A 283 -11.13 -20.73 26.33
CA LYS A 283 -10.38 -20.95 27.59
C LYS A 283 -10.90 -20.13 28.78
N ALA A 284 -11.79 -19.17 28.53
CA ALA A 284 -12.39 -18.29 29.53
C ALA A 284 -13.86 -18.64 29.85
N ALA A 285 -14.37 -19.77 29.34
CA ALA A 285 -15.72 -20.28 29.59
C ALA A 285 -15.68 -21.57 30.42
#